data_AF-A0A964DCD0-F1
#
_entry.id   AF-A0A964DCD0-F1
#
_cell.length_a   1.000
_cell.length_b   1.000
_cell.length_c   1.000
_cell.angle_alpha   90.00
_cell.angle_beta   90.00
_cell.angle_gamma   90.00
#
_symmetry.space_group_name_H-M   'P 1'
#
loop_
_entity.id
_entity.type
_entity.pdbx_description
1 polymer ?
#
loop_
_entity_poly.entity_id
_entity_poly.type
_entity_poly.pdbx_seq_one_letter_code
_entity_poly.pdbx_strand_id
1 'polypeptide(L)' 'MEKSDRYAYSQRLDEMINYVEELQSMLPDQEEYQHDLIKRRTCEKTIEVAIDSLIDVSAMIVSAQQFGFY' A
#
# COMPACT_ATOMS: atom_id res chain seq x y z
N MET A 1 -13.03 -18.61 6.44
CA MET A 1 -11.83 -18.11 5.75
C MET A 1 -11.06 -19.30 5.21
N GLU A 2 -11.18 -19.55 3.91
CA GLU A 2 -10.44 -20.64 3.28
C GLU A 2 -8.93 -20.37 3.42
N LYS A 3 -8.10 -21.42 3.37
CA LYS A 3 -6.63 -21.26 3.40
C LYS A 3 -6.13 -20.36 2.26
N SER A 4 -6.84 -20.38 1.12
CA SER A 4 -6.54 -19.57 -0.05
C SER A 4 -6.68 -18.07 0.23
N ASP A 5 -7.75 -17.65 0.91
CA ASP A 5 -8.00 -16.25 1.25
C ASP A 5 -6.89 -15.68 2.15
N ARG A 6 -6.47 -16.46 3.16
CA ARG A 6 -5.37 -16.07 4.05
C ARG A 6 -4.07 -15.85 3.30
N TYR A 7 -3.76 -16.73 2.35
CA TYR A 7 -2.55 -16.62 1.55
C TYR A 7 -2.59 -15.36 0.67
N ALA A 8 -3.74 -15.05 0.07
CA ALA A 8 -3.92 -13.86 -0.74
C ALA A 8 -3.77 -12.55 0.07
N TYR A 9 -4.28 -12.51 1.30
CA TYR A 9 -4.11 -11.35 2.18
C TYR A 9 -2.66 -11.12 2.58
N SER A 10 -1.97 -12.20 2.97
CA SER A 10 -0.57 -12.12 3.35
C SER A 10 0.30 -11.61 2.19
N GLN A 11 0.08 -12.11 0.97
CA GLN A 11 0.80 -11.62 -0.21
C GLN A 11 0.62 -10.12 -0.46
N ARG A 12 -0.61 -9.60 -0.33
CA ARG A 12 -0.88 -8.16 -0.52
C ARG A 12 -0.34 -7.30 0.62
N LEU A 13 -0.35 -7.81 1.86
CA LEU A 13 0.29 -7.14 2.99
C LEU A 13 1.81 -7.10 2.83
N ASP A 14 2.43 -8.18 2.33
CA ASP A 14 3.86 -8.21 2.01
C ASP A 14 4.19 -7.20 0.90
N GLU A 15 3.34 -7.09 -0.12
CA GLU A 15 3.48 -6.08 -1.17
C GLU A 15 3.38 -4.64 -0.62
N MET A 16 2.45 -4.39 0.30
CA MET A 16 2.35 -3.10 1.00
C MET A 16 3.61 -2.78 1.82
N ILE A 17 4.16 -3.77 2.52
CA ILE A 17 5.42 -3.60 3.27
C ILE A 17 6.55 -3.20 2.32
N ASN A 18 6.67 -3.87 1.17
CA ASN A 18 7.68 -3.53 0.17
C ASN A 18 7.56 -2.08 -0.32
N TYR A 19 6.34 -1.57 -0.55
CA TYR A 19 6.16 -0.16 -0.94
C TYR A 19 6.59 0.81 0.16
N VAL A 20 6.35 0.48 1.43
CA VAL A 20 6.78 1.33 2.55
C VAL A 20 8.30 1.31 2.71
N GLU A 21 8.94 0.14 2.55
CA GLU A 21 10.39 0.00 2.57
C GLU A 21 11.05 0.75 1.40
N GLU A 22 10.48 0.63 0.20
CA GLU A 22 10.93 1.38 -0.98
C GLU A 22 10.83 2.89 -0.73
N LEU A 23 9.68 3.36 -0.22
CA LEU A 23 9.50 4.76 0.17
C LEU A 23 10.58 5.22 1.15
N GLN A 24 10.83 4.46 2.22
CA GLN A 24 11.86 4.80 3.19
C GLN A 24 13.26 4.88 2.58
N SER A 25 13.57 4.02 1.61
CA SER A 25 14.87 3.99 0.93
C SER A 25 15.10 5.19 0.01
N MET A 26 14.03 5.82 -0.47
CA MET A 26 14.09 6.92 -1.44
C MET A 26 13.63 8.27 -0.89
N LEU A 27 13.31 8.35 0.42
CA LEU A 27 12.85 9.57 1.07
C LEU A 27 13.87 10.70 0.85
N PRO A 28 13.50 11.78 0.15
CA PRO A 28 14.36 12.93 -0.03
C PRO A 28 14.48 13.69 1.29
N ASP A 29 15.57 14.45 1.44
CA ASP A 29 15.61 15.47 2.47
C ASP A 29 14.63 16.63 2.16
N GLN A 30 14.53 17.58 3.09
CA GLN A 30 13.58 18.67 2.96
C GLN A 30 13.85 19.57 1.74
N GLU A 31 15.12 19.81 1.39
CA GLU A 31 15.49 20.69 0.28
C GLU A 31 15.16 20.00 -1.05
N GLU A 32 15.54 18.72 -1.17
CA GLU A 32 15.22 17.87 -2.31
C GLU A 32 13.71 17.73 -2.50
N TYR A 33 12.94 17.53 -1.43
CA TYR A 33 11.48 17.44 -1.51
C TYR A 33 10.84 18.74 -2.05
N GLN A 34 11.40 19.90 -1.69
CA GLN A 34 10.84 21.20 -2.09
C GLN A 34 11.24 21.57 -3.53
N HIS A 35 12.44 21.22 -3.96
CA HIS A 35 13.02 21.74 -5.20
C HIS A 35 13.14 20.70 -6.33
N ASP A 36 13.07 19.40 -6.03
CA ASP A 36 13.05 18.34 -7.03
C ASP A 36 11.62 17.79 -7.21
N LEU A 37 10.97 18.25 -8.28
CA LEU A 37 9.61 17.82 -8.65
C LEU A 37 9.53 16.31 -8.90
N ILE A 38 10.57 15.69 -9.46
CA ILE A 38 10.56 14.27 -9.80
C ILE A 38 10.63 13.46 -8.51
N LYS A 39 11.59 13.75 -7.63
CA LYS A 39 11.71 13.07 -6.33
C LYS A 39 10.43 13.20 -5.49
N ARG A 40 9.87 14.42 -5.42
CA ARG A 40 8.60 14.64 -4.72
C ARG A 40 7.47 13.78 -5.29
N ARG A 41 7.26 13.80 -6.61
CA ARG A 41 6.21 13.02 -7.26
C ARG A 41 6.39 11.52 -7.09
N THR A 42 7.62 11.02 -7.14
CA THR A 42 7.89 9.60 -6.90
C THR A 42 7.47 9.20 -5.49
N CYS A 43 7.81 10.00 -4.47
CA CYS A 43 7.38 9.74 -3.09
C CYS A 43 5.86 9.78 -2.92
N GLU A 44 5.22 10.83 -3.46
CA GLU A 44 3.76 10.96 -3.44
C GLU A 44 3.08 9.77 -4.11
N LYS A 45 3.61 9.30 -5.25
CA LYS A 45 3.04 8.17 -5.98
C LYS A 45 3.23 6.84 -5.25
N THR A 46 4.39 6.60 -4.63
CA THR A 46 4.60 5.37 -3.85
C THR A 46 3.71 5.34 -2.61
N ILE A 47 3.45 6.48 -1.96
CA ILE A 47 2.46 6.57 -0.88
C ILE A 47 1.05 6.23 -1.38
N GLU A 48 0.65 6.81 -2.52
CA GLU A 48 -0.65 6.52 -3.14
C GLU A 48 -0.84 5.01 -3.37
N VAL A 49 0.15 4.35 -3.98
CA VAL A 49 0.12 2.91 -4.26
C VAL A 49 0.06 2.08 -2.98
N ALA A 50 0.80 2.47 -1.93
CA ALA A 50 0.74 1.79 -0.63
C ALA A 50 -0.65 1.88 0.01
N ILE A 51 -1.31 3.05 -0.08
CA ILE A 51 -2.66 3.27 0.43
C ILE A 51 -3.68 2.45 -0.37
N ASP A 52 -3.59 2.44 -1.70
CA ASP A 52 -4.49 1.66 -2.55
C ASP A 52 -4.39 0.16 -2.23
N SER A 53 -3.17 -0.36 -2.03
CA SER A 53 -2.97 -1.75 -1.62
C SER A 53 -3.62 -2.08 -0.27
N LEU A 54 -3.56 -1.16 0.71
CA LEU A 54 -4.24 -1.31 2.00
C LEU A 54 -5.77 -1.31 1.85
N ILE A 55 -6.32 -0.45 0.99
CA ILE A 55 -7.75 -0.40 0.70
C ILE A 55 -8.21 -1.72 0.08
N ASP A 56 -7.46 -2.25 -0.88
CA ASP A 56 -7.73 -3.55 -1.51
C ASP A 56 -7.81 -4.67 -0.47
N VAL A 57 -6.80 -4.78 0.40
CA VAL A 57 -6.77 -5.78 1.47
C VAL A 57 -7.97 -5.62 2.41
N SER A 58 -8.29 -4.38 2.78
CA SER A 58 -9.44 -4.08 3.64
C SER A 58 -10.75 -4.50 3.00
N ALA A 59 -10.95 -4.20 1.71
CA ALA A 59 -12.14 -4.60 0.95
C ALA A 59 -12.26 -6.12 0.84
N MET A 60 -11.15 -6.84 0.64
CA MET A 60 -11.14 -8.29 0.60
C MET A 60 -11.52 -8.92 1.95
N ILE A 61 -11.04 -8.35 3.07
CA ILE A 61 -11.39 -8.81 4.42
C ILE A 61 -12.88 -8.58 4.70
N VAL A 62 -13.40 -7.39 4.41
CA VAL A 62 -14.82 -7.05 4.61
C VAL A 62 -15.72 -7.97 3.78
N SER A 63 -15.36 -8.21 2.51
CA SER A 63 -16.10 -9.10 1.61
C SER A 63 -16.13 -10.53 2.10
N ALA A 64 -15.01 -11.05 2.63
CA ALA A 64 -14.92 -12.41 3.16
C ALA A 64 -15.73 -12.61 4.46
N GLN A 65 -15.99 -11.55 5.21
CA GLN A 65 -16.84 -11.58 6.40
C GLN A 65 -18.33 -11.39 6.09
N GLN A 66 -18.71 -11.21 4.81
CA GLN A 66 -20.07 -10.87 4.38
C GLN A 66 -20.64 -9.60 5.04
N PHE A 67 -19.79 -8.70 5.57
CA PHE A 67 -20.23 -7.40 6.06
C PHE A 67 -20.64 -6.54 4.86
N GLY A 68 -21.91 -6.63 4.46
CA GLY A 68 -22.46 -5.82 3.35
C GLY A 68 -23.40 -6.55 2.39
N PHE A 69 -23.63 -7.86 2.54
CA PHE A 69 -24.72 -8.53 1.82
C PHE A 69 -25.97 -8.56 2.71
N TYR A 70 -26.89 -7.64 2.46
CA TYR A 70 -28.32 -7.72 2.79
C TYR A 70 -29.13 -7.49 1.52
#